data_AF-A0A0T2YBT4-F1
#
_entry.id   AF-A0A0T2YBT4-F1
#
_cell.length_a   1.000
_cell.length_b   1.000
_cell.length_c   1.000
_cell.angle_alpha   90.00
_cell.angle_beta   90.00
_cell.angle_gamma   90.00
#
_symmetry.space_group_name_H-M   'P 1'
#
loop_
_entity.id
_entity.type
_entity.pdbx_description
1 polymer ?
#
loop_
_entity_poly.entity_id
_entity_poly.type
_entity_poly.pdbx_seq_one_letter_code
_entity_poly.pdbx_strand_id
1 'polypeptide(L)'
;MEASTFLALALACAPQVHANTAHALVTVESAFNPWAIGVVGGALQRQPRHRTEAIATAEALQAAGRNFSVGLGQINVGNFSRLGLSLSTAFEPCTNLAAMQAVLTECFGRAQRKPPRGLADQAALRAALSCYYSGNFSTGFRHGYVGKVVAAARNPIRISPPNPVKEPS
;
A
#
# COMPACT_ATOMS: atom_id res chain seq x y z
N MET A 1 5.83 1.70 12.60
CA MET A 1 6.74 0.61 12.18
C MET A 1 8.08 1.24 11.87
N GLU A 2 9.18 0.66 12.34
CA GLU A 2 10.53 1.16 12.05
C GLU A 2 10.90 1.00 10.57
N ALA A 3 11.75 1.88 10.05
CA ALA A 3 12.15 1.90 8.64
C ALA A 3 12.86 0.61 8.19
N SER A 4 13.74 0.06 9.03
CA SER A 4 14.46 -1.19 8.78
C SER A 4 13.51 -2.40 8.75
N THR A 5 12.55 -2.46 9.68
CA THR A 5 11.50 -3.50 9.68
C THR A 5 10.65 -3.43 8.42
N PHE A 6 10.23 -2.22 8.03
CA PHE A 6 9.46 -2.06 6.79
C PHE A 6 10.26 -2.49 5.56
N LEU A 7 11.53 -2.10 5.46
CA LEU A 7 12.38 -2.52 4.35
C LEU A 7 12.49 -4.04 4.24
N ALA A 8 12.75 -4.72 5.36
CA ALA A 8 12.82 -6.18 5.39
C ALA A 8 11.50 -6.82 4.90
N LEU A 9 10.35 -6.30 5.36
CA LEU A 9 9.03 -6.74 4.89
C LEU A 9 8.83 -6.47 3.40
N ALA A 10 9.17 -5.28 2.91
CA ALA A 10 9.00 -4.92 1.51
C ALA A 10 9.84 -5.83 0.59
N LEU A 11 11.09 -6.11 0.97
CA LEU A 11 11.98 -7.01 0.22
C LEU A 11 11.49 -8.46 0.23
N ALA A 12 10.98 -8.95 1.36
CA ALA A 12 10.51 -10.33 1.48
C ALA A 12 9.15 -10.56 0.81
N CYS A 13 8.23 -9.60 0.94
CA CYS A 13 6.81 -9.80 0.66
C CYS A 13 6.32 -9.08 -0.60
N ALA A 14 7.06 -8.06 -1.07
CA ALA A 14 6.75 -7.30 -2.27
C ALA A 14 8.01 -7.07 -3.17
N PRO A 15 8.77 -8.14 -3.53
CA PRO A 15 10.06 -8.00 -4.23
C PRO A 15 9.99 -7.44 -5.65
N GLN A 16 8.82 -7.45 -6.29
CA GLN A 16 8.62 -6.89 -7.64
C GLN A 16 8.36 -5.38 -7.63
N VAL A 17 8.18 -4.78 -6.45
CA VAL A 17 8.04 -3.33 -6.29
C VAL A 17 9.31 -2.80 -5.62
N HIS A 18 9.96 -1.83 -6.26
CA HIS A 18 11.14 -1.19 -5.67
C HIS A 18 10.82 -0.66 -4.27
N ALA A 19 11.68 -0.93 -3.28
CA ALA A 19 11.41 -0.63 -1.87
C ALA A 19 11.03 0.83 -1.59
N ASN A 20 11.67 1.80 -2.28
CA ASN A 20 11.30 3.22 -2.17
C ASN A 20 9.89 3.52 -2.71
N THR A 21 9.43 2.81 -3.74
CA THR A 21 8.05 2.94 -4.26
C THR A 21 7.06 2.38 -3.26
N ALA A 22 7.33 1.18 -2.70
CA ALA A 22 6.50 0.59 -1.66
C ALA A 22 6.43 1.48 -0.42
N HIS A 23 7.56 2.04 0.02
CA HIS A 23 7.64 2.99 1.14
C HIS A 23 6.79 4.23 0.89
N ALA A 24 6.94 4.87 -0.28
CA ALA A 24 6.19 6.06 -0.64
C ALA A 24 4.68 5.81 -0.68
N LEU A 25 4.28 4.66 -1.24
CA LEU A 25 2.87 4.25 -1.29
C LEU A 25 2.33 4.02 0.12
N VAL A 26 2.99 3.18 0.93
CA VAL A 26 2.54 2.86 2.31
C VAL A 26 2.54 4.08 3.23
N THR A 27 3.45 5.04 3.01
CA THR A 27 3.44 6.34 3.70
C THR A 27 2.11 7.06 3.46
N VAL A 28 1.65 7.10 2.21
CA VAL A 28 0.41 7.79 1.82
C VAL A 28 -0.84 6.99 2.20
N GLU A 29 -0.80 5.67 2.08
CA GLU A 29 -1.96 4.80 2.32
C GLU A 29 -2.28 4.65 3.81
N SER A 30 -1.28 4.46 4.67
CA SER A 30 -1.52 4.07 6.06
C SER A 30 -0.61 4.74 7.08
N ALA A 31 0.36 5.54 6.64
CA ALA A 31 1.44 6.02 7.50
C ALA A 31 2.10 4.87 8.31
N PHE A 32 2.26 3.71 7.67
CA PHE A 32 2.78 2.47 8.26
C PHE A 32 1.96 1.90 9.42
N ASN A 33 0.67 2.24 9.51
CA ASN A 33 -0.26 1.59 10.43
C ASN A 33 -0.79 0.27 9.81
N PRO A 34 -0.38 -0.91 10.31
CA PRO A 34 -0.83 -2.19 9.74
C PRO A 34 -2.31 -2.47 10.02
N TRP A 35 -2.97 -1.70 10.89
CA TRP A 35 -4.37 -1.86 11.26
C TRP A 35 -5.26 -0.77 10.66
N ALA A 36 -4.72 0.06 9.76
CA ALA A 36 -5.46 1.14 9.14
C ALA A 36 -6.68 0.63 8.37
N ILE A 37 -7.81 1.31 8.52
CA ILE A 37 -9.04 1.06 7.77
C ILE A 37 -9.53 2.37 7.17
N GLY A 38 -9.62 2.41 5.85
CA GLY A 38 -10.20 3.51 5.08
C GLY A 38 -11.59 3.14 4.58
N VAL A 39 -12.61 3.93 4.91
CA VAL A 39 -13.99 3.68 4.47
C VAL A 39 -14.29 4.55 3.25
N VAL A 40 -14.77 3.95 2.15
CA VAL A 40 -15.16 4.70 0.96
C VAL A 40 -16.39 5.57 1.29
N GLY A 41 -16.26 6.89 1.05
CA GLY A 41 -17.31 7.86 1.34
C GLY A 41 -17.59 8.07 2.83
N GLY A 42 -16.62 7.78 3.70
CA GLY A 42 -16.77 7.99 5.15
C GLY A 42 -15.44 7.92 5.89
N ALA A 43 -15.53 7.94 7.22
CA ALA A 43 -14.37 7.77 8.10
C ALA A 43 -14.80 7.04 9.37
N LEU A 44 -13.85 6.31 9.96
CA LEU A 44 -14.01 5.82 11.33
C LEU A 44 -13.83 6.99 12.31
N GLN A 45 -14.52 6.92 13.45
CA GLN A 45 -14.32 7.88 14.55
C GLN A 45 -12.89 7.82 15.09
N ARG A 46 -12.29 6.62 15.12
CA ARG A 46 -10.87 6.40 15.40
C ARG A 46 -10.38 5.14 14.70
N GLN A 47 -9.08 5.09 14.41
CA GLN A 47 -8.45 3.90 13.86
C GLN A 47 -8.30 2.79 14.92
N PRO A 48 -8.31 1.51 14.52
CA PRO A 48 -7.98 0.39 15.39
C PRO A 48 -6.56 0.50 15.96
N ARG A 49 -6.37 0.04 17.19
CA ARG A 49 -5.10 0.09 17.93
C ARG A 49 -4.35 -1.24 17.94
N HIS A 50 -4.99 -2.33 17.52
CA HIS A 50 -4.39 -3.65 17.43
C HIS A 50 -5.22 -4.54 16.50
N ARG A 51 -4.64 -5.68 16.12
CA ARG A 51 -5.19 -6.60 15.11
C ARG A 51 -6.62 -7.05 15.41
N THR A 52 -6.91 -7.48 16.64
CA THR A 52 -8.26 -7.97 17.00
C THR A 52 -9.33 -6.90 16.82
N GLU A 53 -9.03 -5.65 17.16
CA GLU A 53 -9.94 -4.53 16.96
C GLU A 53 -10.13 -4.22 15.47
N ALA A 54 -9.05 -4.32 14.67
CA ALA A 54 -9.11 -4.09 13.24
C ALA A 54 -10.01 -5.11 12.54
N ILE A 55 -9.88 -6.39 12.91
CA ILE A 55 -10.73 -7.47 12.40
C ILE A 55 -12.19 -7.24 12.80
N ALA A 56 -12.48 -7.01 14.09
CA ALA A 56 -13.85 -6.77 14.54
C ALA A 56 -14.49 -5.54 13.87
N THR A 57 -13.71 -4.48 13.66
CA THR A 57 -14.16 -3.27 12.94
C THR A 57 -14.46 -3.58 11.47
N ALA A 58 -13.59 -4.33 10.81
CA ALA A 58 -13.78 -4.72 9.42
C ALA A 58 -14.97 -5.68 9.24
N GLU A 59 -15.20 -6.59 10.18
CA GLU A 59 -16.39 -7.46 10.21
C GLU A 59 -17.68 -6.65 10.32
N ALA A 60 -17.70 -5.65 11.23
CA ALA A 60 -18.84 -4.76 11.37
C ALA A 60 -19.11 -3.93 10.10
N LEU A 61 -18.06 -3.41 9.46
CA LEU A 61 -18.18 -2.70 8.18
C LEU A 61 -18.69 -3.61 7.06
N GLN A 62 -18.20 -4.86 6.99
CA GLN A 62 -18.61 -5.84 6.00
C GLN A 62 -20.08 -6.25 6.20
N ALA A 63 -20.50 -6.50 7.45
CA ALA A 63 -21.89 -6.80 7.79
C ALA A 63 -22.84 -5.64 7.45
N ALA A 64 -22.36 -4.40 7.55
CA ALA A 64 -23.08 -3.20 7.15
C ALA A 64 -23.02 -2.90 5.64
N GLY A 65 -22.44 -3.79 4.82
CA GLY A 65 -22.34 -3.62 3.36
C GLY A 65 -21.46 -2.44 2.94
N ARG A 66 -20.54 -1.99 3.79
CA ARG A 66 -19.66 -0.85 3.50
C ARG A 66 -18.53 -1.26 2.57
N ASN A 67 -18.12 -0.35 1.69
CA ASN A 67 -16.89 -0.48 0.92
C ASN A 67 -15.73 0.16 1.70
N PHE A 68 -14.66 -0.59 1.93
CA PHE A 68 -13.51 -0.15 2.71
C PHE A 68 -12.22 -0.86 2.27
N SER A 69 -11.10 -0.31 2.73
CA SER A 69 -9.74 -0.76 2.49
C SER A 69 -9.01 -1.02 3.81
N VAL A 70 -8.05 -1.94 3.82
CA VAL A 70 -7.35 -2.34 5.05
C VAL A 70 -5.83 -2.43 4.93
N GLY A 71 -5.16 -2.22 6.06
CA GLY A 71 -3.73 -2.51 6.26
C GLY A 71 -2.78 -1.53 5.57
N LEU A 72 -1.51 -1.93 5.49
CA LEU A 72 -0.39 -1.07 5.06
C LEU A 72 -0.59 -0.45 3.68
N GLY A 73 -1.03 -1.24 2.72
CA GLY A 73 -1.34 -0.83 1.36
C GLY A 73 -2.81 -0.47 1.13
N GLN A 74 -3.66 -0.44 2.16
CA GLN A 74 -5.08 -0.12 2.00
C GLN A 74 -5.78 -0.94 0.90
N ILE A 75 -5.66 -2.27 1.00
CA ILE A 75 -6.27 -3.19 0.04
C ILE A 75 -7.78 -3.18 0.20
N ASN A 76 -8.49 -2.84 -0.87
CA ASN A 76 -9.94 -2.75 -0.88
C ASN A 76 -10.60 -4.14 -0.73
N VAL A 77 -11.64 -4.23 0.10
CA VAL A 77 -12.42 -5.46 0.35
C VAL A 77 -12.95 -6.09 -0.94
N GLY A 78 -13.26 -5.30 -1.96
CA GLY A 78 -13.69 -5.78 -3.28
C GLY A 78 -12.63 -6.59 -4.03
N ASN A 79 -11.35 -6.50 -3.66
CA ASN A 79 -10.28 -7.31 -4.26
C ASN A 79 -10.04 -8.64 -3.54
N PHE A 80 -10.66 -8.89 -2.37
CA PHE A 80 -10.24 -9.97 -1.48
C PHE A 80 -10.40 -11.35 -2.11
N SER A 81 -11.55 -11.62 -2.70
CA SER A 81 -11.82 -12.92 -3.33
C SER A 81 -10.78 -13.26 -4.41
N ARG A 82 -10.47 -12.30 -5.30
CA ARG A 82 -9.49 -12.49 -6.38
C ARG A 82 -8.06 -12.65 -5.87
N LEU A 83 -7.75 -12.02 -4.73
CA LEU A 83 -6.42 -12.06 -4.11
C LEU A 83 -6.26 -13.17 -3.05
N GLY A 84 -7.30 -13.98 -2.82
CA GLY A 84 -7.28 -15.03 -1.80
C GLY A 84 -7.17 -14.49 -0.36
N LEU A 85 -7.69 -13.29 -0.11
CA LEU A 85 -7.63 -12.64 1.20
C LEU A 85 -8.88 -12.90 2.02
N SER A 86 -8.70 -12.93 3.34
CA SER A 86 -9.76 -12.83 4.33
C SER A 86 -9.54 -11.56 5.18
N LEU A 87 -10.53 -11.18 5.98
CA LEU A 87 -10.36 -10.08 6.94
C LEU A 87 -9.18 -10.33 7.90
N SER A 88 -8.92 -11.59 8.27
CA SER A 88 -7.81 -11.93 9.15
C SER A 88 -6.45 -11.82 8.45
N THR A 89 -6.32 -12.31 7.22
CA THR A 89 -5.04 -12.29 6.50
C THR A 89 -4.73 -10.94 5.89
N ALA A 90 -5.74 -10.11 5.58
CA ALA A 90 -5.53 -8.80 4.98
C ALA A 90 -4.88 -7.77 5.94
N PHE A 91 -4.90 -8.00 7.26
CA PHE A 91 -4.13 -7.20 8.23
C PHE A 91 -2.73 -7.76 8.51
N GLU A 92 -2.38 -8.94 7.99
CA GLU A 92 -1.01 -9.45 8.10
C GLU A 92 -0.08 -8.61 7.22
N PRO A 93 0.99 -7.99 7.77
CA PRO A 93 1.85 -7.07 7.02
C PRO A 93 2.37 -7.65 5.70
N CYS A 94 2.87 -8.88 5.72
CA CYS A 94 3.45 -9.53 4.55
C CYS A 94 2.40 -9.81 3.47
N THR A 95 1.28 -10.42 3.86
CA THR A 95 0.17 -10.71 2.95
C THR A 95 -0.43 -9.43 2.35
N ASN A 96 -0.57 -8.37 3.15
CA ASN A 96 -1.07 -7.09 2.68
C ASN A 96 -0.11 -6.43 1.67
N LEU A 97 1.20 -6.49 1.91
CA LEU A 97 2.20 -5.98 0.97
C LEU A 97 2.27 -6.81 -0.32
N ALA A 98 2.11 -8.14 -0.24
CA ALA A 98 2.01 -8.99 -1.42
C ALA A 98 0.78 -8.63 -2.28
N ALA A 99 -0.36 -8.35 -1.63
CA ALA A 99 -1.56 -7.86 -2.30
C ALA A 99 -1.37 -6.47 -2.90
N MET A 100 -0.69 -5.55 -2.20
CA MET A 100 -0.32 -4.24 -2.73
C MET A 100 0.54 -4.37 -3.99
N GLN A 101 1.55 -5.24 -3.96
CA GLN A 101 2.36 -5.54 -5.15
C GLN A 101 1.48 -6.04 -6.29
N ALA A 102 0.63 -7.04 -6.06
CA ALA A 102 -0.20 -7.63 -7.11
C ALA A 102 -1.10 -6.59 -7.81
N VAL A 103 -1.75 -5.73 -7.03
CA VAL A 103 -2.61 -4.67 -7.59
C VAL A 103 -1.78 -3.63 -8.35
N LEU A 104 -0.63 -3.21 -7.81
CA LEU A 104 0.20 -2.20 -8.44
C LEU A 104 0.82 -2.71 -9.75
N THR A 105 1.35 -3.94 -9.78
CA THR A 105 1.95 -4.55 -10.98
C THR A 105 0.91 -4.80 -12.06
N GLU A 106 -0.31 -5.20 -11.71
CA GLU A 106 -1.43 -5.29 -12.66
C GLU A 106 -1.75 -3.94 -13.29
N CYS A 107 -1.90 -2.90 -12.45
CA CYS A 107 -2.15 -1.54 -12.92
C CYS A 107 -1.00 -1.03 -13.82
N PHE A 108 0.25 -1.35 -13.49
CA PHE A 108 1.42 -0.99 -14.27
C PHE A 108 1.43 -1.69 -15.64
N GLY A 109 1.19 -3.00 -15.68
CA GLY A 109 1.07 -3.73 -16.94
C GLY A 109 -0.06 -3.20 -17.82
N ARG A 110 -1.21 -2.83 -17.23
CA ARG A 110 -2.32 -2.19 -17.96
C ARG A 110 -1.94 -0.79 -18.48
N ALA A 111 -1.17 -0.02 -17.72
CA ALA A 111 -0.71 1.31 -18.13
C ALA A 111 0.24 1.24 -19.33
N GLN A 112 1.21 0.32 -19.33
CA GLN A 112 2.15 0.17 -20.45
C GLN A 112 1.47 -0.17 -21.79
N ARG A 113 0.33 -0.86 -21.75
CA ARG A 113 -0.47 -1.23 -22.93
C ARG A 113 -1.31 -0.08 -23.49
N LYS A 114 -1.46 1.04 -22.77
CA LYS A 114 -2.25 2.20 -23.23
C LYS A 114 -1.53 2.94 -24.36
N PRO A 115 -2.26 3.52 -25.34
CA PRO A 115 -1.67 4.38 -26.36
C PRO A 115 -1.15 5.72 -25.79
N PRO A 116 -0.03 6.24 -26.30
CA PRO A 116 0.92 5.55 -27.17
C PRO A 116 1.55 4.36 -26.43
N ARG A 117 1.58 3.18 -27.09
CA ARG A 117 2.10 1.95 -26.47
C ARG A 117 3.54 2.18 -26.02
N GLY A 118 3.88 1.74 -24.81
CA GLY A 118 5.23 1.96 -24.26
C GLY A 118 5.42 3.34 -23.66
N LEU A 119 4.51 3.74 -22.75
CA LEU A 119 4.80 4.84 -21.82
C LEU A 119 6.16 4.59 -21.17
N ALA A 120 7.00 5.63 -21.07
CA ALA A 120 8.21 5.56 -20.27
C ALA A 120 7.88 5.06 -18.86
N ASP A 121 8.73 4.23 -18.26
CA ASP A 121 8.43 3.52 -17.01
C ASP A 121 7.90 4.43 -15.89
N GLN A 122 8.42 5.65 -15.77
CA GLN A 122 7.94 6.62 -14.79
C GLN A 122 6.51 7.12 -15.09
N ALA A 123 6.16 7.33 -16.36
CA ALA A 123 4.81 7.71 -16.74
C ALA A 123 3.83 6.54 -16.54
N ALA A 124 4.24 5.31 -16.88
CA ALA A 124 3.46 4.10 -16.62
C ALA A 124 3.24 3.88 -15.11
N LEU A 125 4.26 4.12 -14.28
CA LEU A 125 4.15 3.99 -12.82
C LEU A 125 3.18 5.02 -12.25
N ARG A 126 3.25 6.27 -12.68
CA ARG A 126 2.31 7.32 -12.23
C ARG A 126 0.87 7.01 -12.65
N ALA A 127 0.66 6.50 -13.87
CA ALA A 127 -0.64 6.00 -14.29
C ALA A 127 -1.09 4.79 -13.43
N ALA A 128 -0.18 3.86 -13.14
CA ALA A 128 -0.44 2.72 -12.27
C ALA A 128 -0.89 3.14 -10.87
N LEU A 129 -0.24 4.17 -10.29
CA LEU A 129 -0.65 4.74 -8.99
C LEU A 129 -2.06 5.32 -9.04
N SER A 130 -2.44 6.01 -10.13
CA SER A 130 -3.84 6.44 -10.28
C SER A 130 -4.80 5.26 -10.34
N CYS A 131 -4.43 4.19 -11.05
CA CYS A 131 -5.21 2.96 -11.14
C CYS A 131 -5.30 2.24 -9.79
N TYR A 132 -4.23 2.21 -9.01
CA TYR A 132 -4.20 1.66 -7.66
C TYR A 132 -5.24 2.34 -6.76
N TYR A 133 -5.25 3.68 -6.79
CA TYR A 133 -6.15 4.50 -5.98
C TYR A 133 -7.63 4.39 -6.38
N SER A 134 -7.94 4.22 -7.66
CA SER A 134 -9.30 4.48 -8.19
C SER A 134 -9.75 3.61 -9.35
N GLY A 135 -8.99 2.57 -9.69
CA GLY A 135 -9.26 1.65 -10.80
C GLY A 135 -9.03 2.23 -12.21
N ASN A 136 -8.72 3.52 -12.33
CA ASN A 136 -8.50 4.20 -13.62
C ASN A 136 -7.27 5.12 -13.62
N PHE A 137 -6.78 5.47 -14.80
CA PHE A 137 -5.52 6.19 -14.98
C PHE A 137 -5.60 7.71 -14.82
N SER A 138 -6.74 8.27 -14.38
CA SER A 138 -6.96 9.73 -14.33
C SER A 138 -7.35 10.26 -12.96
N THR A 139 -8.21 9.57 -12.22
CA THR A 139 -8.79 10.09 -10.98
C THR A 139 -7.74 10.34 -9.90
N GLY A 140 -6.72 9.48 -9.76
CA GLY A 140 -5.64 9.70 -8.81
C GLY A 140 -4.77 10.91 -9.11
N PHE A 141 -4.66 11.32 -10.38
CA PHE A 141 -4.04 12.61 -10.71
C PHE A 141 -4.94 13.78 -10.30
N ARG A 142 -6.23 13.74 -10.66
CA ARG A 142 -7.19 14.79 -10.34
C ARG A 142 -7.36 15.01 -8.84
N HIS A 143 -7.35 13.95 -8.05
CA HIS A 143 -7.47 14.01 -6.59
C HIS A 143 -6.13 14.29 -5.89
N GLY A 144 -5.04 14.48 -6.64
CA GLY A 144 -3.71 14.77 -6.11
C GLY A 144 -3.00 13.57 -5.47
N TYR A 145 -3.60 12.38 -5.47
CA TYR A 145 -3.03 11.15 -4.91
C TYR A 145 -1.66 10.82 -5.51
N VAL A 146 -1.53 10.85 -6.85
CA VAL A 146 -0.25 10.53 -7.51
C VAL A 146 0.84 11.52 -7.10
N GLY A 147 0.49 12.81 -6.98
CA GLY A 147 1.41 13.84 -6.50
C GLY A 147 1.90 13.58 -5.08
N LYS A 148 1.03 13.13 -4.17
CA LYS A 148 1.38 12.78 -2.79
C LYS A 148 2.37 11.61 -2.75
N VAL A 149 2.13 10.55 -3.51
CA VAL A 149 3.04 9.38 -3.56
C VAL A 149 4.40 9.77 -4.16
N VAL A 150 4.41 10.55 -5.24
CA VAL A 150 5.66 11.04 -5.85
C VAL A 150 6.43 11.96 -4.89
N ALA A 151 5.74 12.80 -4.12
CA ALA A 151 6.36 13.63 -3.11
C ALA A 151 6.96 12.79 -1.97
N ALA A 152 6.24 11.78 -1.49
CA ALA A 152 6.74 10.85 -0.46
C ALA A 152 7.99 10.09 -0.94
N ALA A 153 8.08 9.75 -2.23
CA ALA A 153 9.24 9.07 -2.81
C ALA A 153 10.54 9.93 -2.80
N ARG A 154 10.43 11.25 -2.60
CA ARG A 154 11.60 12.14 -2.45
C ARG A 154 12.28 12.00 -1.09
N ASN A 155 11.61 11.39 -0.13
CA ASN A 155 12.15 11.02 1.18
C ASN A 155 12.28 9.49 1.23
N PRO A 156 13.29 8.90 0.56
CA PRO A 156 13.47 7.45 0.52
C PRO A 156 13.81 6.90 1.90
N ILE A 157 13.71 5.58 2.03
CA ILE A 157 14.10 4.85 3.24
C ILE A 157 15.54 5.23 3.60
N ARG A 158 15.73 5.85 4.76
CA ARG A 158 17.06 6.14 5.30
C ARG A 158 17.46 5.01 6.23
N ILE A 159 18.36 4.15 5.76
CA ILE A 159 18.98 3.14 6.60
C ILE A 159 20.25 3.77 7.15
N SER A 160 20.28 4.09 8.44
CA SER A 160 21.55 4.40 9.10
C SER A 160 22.41 3.13 9.10
N PRO A 161 23.71 3.19 8.78
CA PRO A 161 24.57 2.03 8.95
C PRO A 161 24.54 1.58 10.42
N PRO A 162 24.65 0.27 10.70
CA PRO A 162 24.83 -0.19 12.08
C PRO A 162 26.04 0.52 12.69
N ASN A 163 25.90 1.03 13.92
CA ASN A 163 27.02 1.61 14.66
C ASN A 163 28.18 0.61 14.66
N PRO A 164 29.43 1.03 14.42
CA PRO A 164 30.57 0.12 14.51
C PRO A 164 30.58 -0.47 15.93
N VAL A 165 30.49 -1.80 16.00
CA VAL A 165 30.73 -2.54 17.24
C VAL A 165 32.16 -2.23 17.64
N LYS A 166 32.37 -1.54 18.76
CA LYS A 166 33.70 -1.43 19.36
C LYS A 166 34.14 -2.85 19.73
N GLU A 167 35.17 -3.35 19.06
CA GLU A 167 35.88 -4.55 19.50
C GLU A 167 36.41 -4.31 20.93
N PRO A 168 36.20 -5.27 21.86
CA PRO A 168 36.80 -5.18 23.18
C PRO A 168 38.33 -5.21 23.05
N SER A 169 38.98 -4.26 23.72
CA SER A 169 40.45 -4.14 23.83
C SER A 169 41.06 -5.23 24.71
#